data_AF-A0A329W1M6-F1
#
_entry.id   AF-A0A329W1M6-F1
#
_cell.length_a   1.000
_cell.length_b   1.000
_cell.length_c   1.000
_cell.angle_alpha   90.00
_cell.angle_beta   90.00
_cell.angle_gamma   90.00
#
_symmetry.space_group_name_H-M   'P 1'
#
loop_
_entity.id
_entity.type
_entity.pdbx_description
1 polymer ?
#
loop_
_entity_poly.entity_id
_entity_poly.type
_entity_poly.pdbx_seq_one_letter_code
_entity_poly.pdbx_strand_id
1 'polypeptide(L)'
;MRKLLIPAIFILAGCGDGTENSVQIESEKAPAPVFSIATDDPTINRLLPTIRKMCPGLDKYSDQFTDITVYENSYPSRTTIKFHIDENAKLPNDYIANGNNCFLDIEDNETVLSISKSACQSVCLDQQNVPGGTLKLKL
;
A
#
# COMPACT_ATOMS: atom_id res chain seq x y z
N MET A 1 53.13 26.59 49.67
CA MET A 1 52.69 28.00 49.80
C MET A 1 52.15 28.44 48.43
N ARG A 2 50.85 28.26 48.12
CA ARG A 2 49.85 29.34 47.97
C ARG A 2 50.36 30.79 48.01
N LYS A 3 50.11 31.54 46.92
CA LYS A 3 49.50 32.89 46.81
C LYS A 3 49.31 33.20 45.30
N LEU A 4 48.12 33.03 44.74
CA LEU A 4 47.02 34.02 44.55
C LEU A 4 47.38 35.23 43.67
N LEU A 5 46.75 35.33 42.49
CA LEU A 5 45.91 36.45 42.09
C LEU A 5 45.00 36.06 40.90
N ILE A 6 43.81 36.65 40.89
CA ILE A 6 42.57 36.27 40.20
C ILE A 6 42.37 37.18 38.95
N PRO A 7 41.19 37.22 38.30
CA PRO A 7 40.90 36.73 36.95
C PRO A 7 40.85 37.85 35.88
N ALA A 8 40.79 37.48 34.60
CA ALA A 8 40.27 38.36 33.55
C ALA A 8 39.23 37.59 32.74
N ILE A 9 37.97 37.85 33.07
CA ILE A 9 36.79 37.53 32.27
C ILE A 9 36.80 38.47 31.06
N PHE A 10 36.91 37.91 29.86
CA PHE A 10 36.52 38.61 28.63
C PHE A 10 35.25 37.96 28.10
N ILE A 11 34.12 38.61 28.38
CA ILE A 11 32.87 38.40 27.64
C ILE A 11 32.96 39.33 26.43
N LEU A 12 33.07 38.75 25.24
CA LEU A 12 32.64 39.39 24.00
C LEU A 12 31.59 38.48 23.39
N ALA A 13 30.34 38.96 23.44
CA ALA A 13 29.17 38.34 22.88
C ALA A 13 29.02 38.68 21.39
N GLY A 14 28.62 37.69 20.58
CA GLY A 14 27.94 37.80 19.28
C GLY A 14 28.73 38.47 18.15
N CYS A 15 28.66 38.06 16.88
CA CYS A 15 27.57 37.46 16.14
C CYS A 15 28.22 36.55 15.09
N GLY A 16 28.14 35.24 15.30
CA GLY A 16 28.34 34.28 14.24
C GLY A 16 26.96 33.96 13.68
N ASP A 17 26.70 34.37 12.45
CA ASP A 17 25.52 33.89 11.71
C ASP A 17 26.00 33.35 10.37
N GLY A 18 26.67 32.21 10.47
CA GLY A 18 26.95 31.32 9.37
C GLY A 18 26.10 30.09 9.57
N THR A 19 24.85 30.14 9.11
CA THR A 19 24.09 28.92 8.80
C THR A 19 23.06 29.25 7.74
N GLU A 20 23.36 28.82 6.51
CA GLU A 20 22.38 28.70 5.44
C GLU A 20 21.32 27.70 5.90
N ASN A 21 20.24 28.21 6.49
CA ASN A 21 19.02 27.44 6.65
C ASN A 21 18.44 27.22 5.26
N SER A 22 18.89 26.13 4.62
CA SER A 22 18.17 25.50 3.53
C SER A 22 16.88 24.95 4.12
N VAL A 23 15.83 25.78 4.09
CA VAL A 23 14.45 25.33 4.28
C VAL A 23 14.19 24.33 3.17
N GLN A 24 14.33 23.04 3.49
CA GLN A 24 13.79 21.97 2.68
C GLN A 24 12.29 22.22 2.64
N ILE A 25 11.80 22.73 1.51
CA ILE A 25 10.39 22.68 1.17
C ILE A 25 10.08 21.19 1.11
N GLU A 26 9.56 20.65 2.21
CA GLU A 26 9.01 19.31 2.28
C GLU A 26 7.88 19.28 1.26
N SER A 27 8.21 18.70 0.09
CA SER A 27 7.27 18.50 -1.01
C SER A 27 6.02 17.91 -0.40
N GLU A 28 4.90 18.66 -0.47
CA GLU A 28 3.59 18.21 -0.05
C GLU A 28 3.37 16.81 -0.63
N LYS A 29 3.48 15.80 0.25
CA LYS A 29 3.47 14.40 -0.16
C LYS A 29 2.11 14.16 -0.80
N ALA A 30 2.11 13.92 -2.11
CA ALA A 30 0.90 13.59 -2.83
C ALA A 30 0.14 12.49 -2.05
N PRO A 31 -1.20 12.60 -1.92
CA PRO A 31 -1.98 11.62 -1.18
C PRO A 31 -1.67 10.22 -1.70
N ALA A 32 -1.52 9.27 -0.78
CA ALA A 32 -1.23 7.89 -1.15
C ALA A 32 -2.30 7.38 -2.12
N PRO A 33 -1.91 6.62 -3.15
CA PRO A 33 -2.86 6.06 -4.10
C PRO A 33 -3.83 5.13 -3.37
N VAL A 34 -5.09 5.13 -3.81
CA VAL A 34 -6.20 4.41 -3.18
C VAL A 34 -6.85 3.53 -4.23
N PHE A 35 -6.89 2.22 -3.95
CA PHE A 35 -7.67 1.30 -4.76
C PHE A 35 -9.15 1.61 -4.59
N SER A 36 -9.80 1.95 -5.70
CA SER A 36 -11.20 2.33 -5.74
C SER A 36 -11.89 1.62 -6.89
N ILE A 37 -13.16 1.31 -6.68
CA ILE A 37 -14.00 0.61 -7.64
C ILE A 37 -15.29 1.40 -7.75
N ALA A 38 -15.62 1.85 -8.96
CA ALA A 38 -16.92 2.45 -9.22
C ALA A 38 -17.96 1.33 -9.39
N THR A 39 -18.82 1.12 -8.39
CA THR A 39 -19.86 0.08 -8.42
C THR A 39 -21.03 0.44 -7.49
N ASP A 40 -22.22 -0.01 -7.87
CA ASP A 40 -23.43 0.05 -7.03
C ASP A 40 -23.61 -1.23 -6.19
N ASP A 41 -22.70 -2.20 -6.31
CA ASP A 41 -22.72 -3.44 -5.52
C ASP A 41 -22.55 -3.13 -4.02
N PRO A 42 -23.57 -3.41 -3.19
CA PRO A 42 -23.54 -3.06 -1.77
C PRO A 42 -22.50 -3.87 -0.98
N THR A 43 -22.20 -5.08 -1.42
CA THR A 43 -21.22 -5.98 -0.81
C THR A 43 -19.81 -5.42 -1.01
N ILE A 44 -19.48 -4.98 -2.22
CA ILE A 44 -18.20 -4.31 -2.50
C ILE A 44 -18.09 -3.00 -1.72
N ASN A 45 -19.11 -2.15 -1.77
CA ASN A 45 -19.08 -0.86 -1.07
C ASN A 45 -18.87 -1.01 0.44
N ARG A 46 -19.39 -2.08 1.04
CA ARG A 46 -19.21 -2.38 2.47
C ARG A 46 -17.86 -3.03 2.78
N LEU A 47 -17.37 -3.96 1.97
CA LEU A 47 -16.21 -4.81 2.29
C LEU A 47 -14.89 -4.27 1.73
N LEU A 48 -14.90 -3.44 0.70
CA LEU A 48 -13.69 -2.91 0.08
C LEU A 48 -12.73 -2.25 1.08
N PRO A 49 -13.17 -1.46 2.08
CA PRO A 49 -12.27 -0.93 3.09
C PRO A 49 -11.54 -2.01 3.91
N THR A 50 -12.21 -3.11 4.25
CA THR A 50 -11.60 -4.25 4.96
C THR A 50 -10.63 -5.01 4.05
N ILE A 51 -11.06 -5.30 2.81
CA ILE A 51 -10.23 -5.96 1.80
C ILE A 51 -8.91 -5.20 1.59
N ARG A 52 -8.96 -3.87 1.44
CA ARG A 52 -7.77 -3.02 1.25
C ARG A 52 -6.83 -3.04 2.46
N LYS A 53 -7.36 -3.13 3.68
CA LYS A 53 -6.53 -3.27 4.89
C LYS A 53 -5.80 -4.61 4.93
N MET A 54 -6.44 -5.67 4.46
CA MET A 54 -5.86 -7.02 4.40
C MET A 54 -4.92 -7.23 3.22
N CYS A 55 -5.18 -6.51 2.13
CA CYS A 55 -4.39 -6.50 0.92
C CYS A 55 -3.74 -5.12 0.70
N PRO A 56 -2.70 -4.75 1.48
CA PRO A 56 -2.08 -3.42 1.40
C PRO A 56 -1.51 -3.09 0.01
N GLY A 57 -1.13 -4.09 -0.78
CA GLY A 57 -0.63 -3.85 -2.13
C GLY A 57 -1.72 -3.41 -3.12
N LEU A 58 -3.01 -3.56 -2.79
CA LEU A 58 -4.06 -3.00 -3.62
C LEU A 58 -3.93 -1.47 -3.70
N ASP A 59 -3.77 -0.80 -2.56
CA ASP A 59 -3.59 0.65 -2.53
C ASP A 59 -2.25 1.04 -3.15
N LYS A 60 -1.17 0.34 -2.75
CA LYS A 60 0.20 0.63 -3.16
C LYS A 60 0.39 0.65 -4.67
N TYR A 61 -0.26 -0.25 -5.39
CA TYR A 61 -0.10 -0.44 -6.84
C TYR A 61 -1.38 -0.08 -7.63
N SER A 62 -2.34 0.61 -7.00
CA SER A 62 -3.66 0.86 -7.59
C SER A 62 -3.62 1.63 -8.91
N ASP A 63 -2.60 2.46 -9.13
CA ASP A 63 -2.40 3.24 -10.35
C ASP A 63 -1.92 2.41 -11.55
N GLN A 64 -1.60 1.13 -11.34
CA GLN A 64 -1.10 0.18 -12.34
C GLN A 64 -2.10 -0.94 -12.62
N PHE A 65 -3.32 -0.77 -12.10
CA PHE A 65 -4.43 -1.68 -12.35
C PHE A 65 -5.40 -1.08 -13.36
N THR A 66 -5.79 -1.90 -14.32
CA THR A 66 -6.72 -1.56 -15.39
C THR A 66 -7.85 -2.56 -15.43
N ASP A 67 -8.87 -2.32 -16.27
CA ASP A 67 -10.01 -3.23 -16.47
C ASP A 67 -10.69 -3.73 -15.18
N ILE A 68 -10.83 -2.84 -14.20
CA ILE A 68 -11.45 -3.14 -12.92
C ILE A 68 -12.95 -3.38 -13.13
N THR A 69 -13.42 -4.57 -12.79
CA THR A 69 -14.80 -5.00 -12.97
C THR A 69 -15.28 -5.78 -11.75
N VAL A 70 -16.57 -5.66 -11.46
CA VAL A 70 -17.26 -6.44 -10.43
C VAL A 70 -18.34 -7.25 -11.11
N TYR A 71 -18.41 -8.53 -10.79
CA TYR A 71 -19.47 -9.40 -11.28
C TYR A 71 -19.78 -10.50 -10.27
N GLU A 72 -21.01 -10.99 -10.34
CA GLU A 72 -21.42 -12.18 -9.59
C GLU A 72 -21.21 -13.43 -10.43
N ASN A 73 -20.66 -14.47 -9.82
CA ASN A 73 -20.68 -15.82 -10.39
C ASN A 73 -21.80 -16.61 -9.71
N SER A 74 -22.63 -17.29 -10.50
CA SER A 74 -23.84 -17.96 -10.00
C SER A 74 -23.60 -19.34 -9.39
N TYR A 75 -22.44 -19.97 -9.61
CA TYR A 75 -22.18 -21.32 -9.08
C TYR A 75 -20.69 -21.64 -8.85
N PRO A 76 -20.24 -21.73 -7.58
CA PRO A 76 -20.93 -21.28 -6.37
C PRO A 76 -21.10 -19.75 -6.37
N SER A 77 -22.15 -19.27 -5.70
CA SER A 77 -22.45 -17.83 -5.57
C SER A 77 -21.28 -17.10 -4.94
N ARG A 78 -20.64 -16.19 -5.68
CA ARG A 78 -19.55 -15.33 -5.19
C ARG A 78 -19.55 -13.99 -5.93
N THR A 79 -19.21 -12.93 -5.20
CA THR A 79 -18.94 -11.61 -5.81
C THR A 79 -17.46 -11.53 -6.10
N THR A 80 -17.08 -11.27 -7.35
CA THR A 80 -15.68 -11.24 -7.78
C THR A 80 -15.28 -9.83 -8.21
N ILE A 81 -14.19 -9.33 -7.65
CA ILE A 81 -13.47 -8.17 -8.19
C ILE A 81 -12.41 -8.72 -9.14
N LYS A 82 -12.47 -8.33 -10.41
CA LYS A 82 -11.41 -8.59 -11.40
C LYS A 82 -10.70 -7.30 -11.74
N PHE A 83 -9.38 -7.35 -11.83
CA PHE A 83 -8.56 -6.28 -12.41
C PHE A 83 -7.38 -6.87 -13.18
N HIS A 84 -6.91 -6.13 -14.17
CA HIS A 84 -5.69 -6.42 -14.91
C HIS A 84 -4.52 -5.66 -14.30
N ILE A 85 -3.34 -6.29 -14.27
CA ILE A 85 -2.09 -5.65 -13.89
C ILE A 85 -1.33 -5.33 -15.17
N ASP A 86 -0.99 -4.06 -15.37
CA ASP A 86 -0.27 -3.62 -16.56
C ASP A 86 1.02 -4.41 -16.79
N GLU A 87 1.33 -4.72 -18.06
CA GLU A 87 2.55 -5.45 -18.43
C GLU A 87 3.83 -4.73 -17.96
N ASN A 88 3.78 -3.40 -17.87
CA ASN A 88 4.88 -2.54 -17.45
C ASN A 88 4.76 -2.05 -16.00
N ALA A 89 3.92 -2.71 -15.19
CA ALA A 89 3.79 -2.38 -13.77
C ALA A 89 5.16 -2.47 -13.06
N LYS A 90 5.44 -1.50 -12.19
CA LYS A 90 6.61 -1.40 -11.31
C LYS A 90 6.41 -2.23 -10.05
N LEU A 91 6.04 -3.50 -10.24
CA LEU A 91 5.94 -4.49 -9.17
C LEU A 91 7.30 -5.16 -8.96
N PRO A 92 7.59 -5.69 -7.75
CA PRO A 92 8.73 -6.57 -7.56
C PRO A 92 8.69 -7.73 -8.57
N ASN A 93 9.79 -7.93 -9.30
CA ASN A 93 9.87 -8.96 -10.36
C ASN A 93 9.48 -10.36 -9.86
N ASP A 94 9.82 -10.66 -8.60
CA ASP A 94 9.56 -11.94 -7.98
C ASP A 94 8.06 -12.21 -7.71
N TYR A 95 7.19 -11.21 -7.85
CA TYR A 95 5.74 -11.43 -7.80
C TYR A 95 5.23 -12.10 -9.07
N ILE A 96 5.95 -11.96 -10.20
CA ILE A 96 5.58 -12.54 -11.50
C ILE A 96 4.13 -12.15 -11.87
N ALA A 97 3.79 -10.87 -11.60
CA ALA A 97 2.41 -10.38 -11.59
C ALA A 97 2.02 -9.55 -12.81
N ASN A 98 2.99 -8.91 -13.47
CA ASN A 98 2.77 -8.09 -14.66
C ASN A 98 2.01 -8.86 -15.76
N GLY A 99 1.03 -8.22 -16.39
CA GLY A 99 0.19 -8.80 -17.44
C GLY A 99 -0.86 -9.80 -16.96
N ASN A 100 -0.96 -10.06 -15.65
CA ASN A 100 -1.95 -11.00 -15.14
C ASN A 100 -3.31 -10.34 -14.89
N ASN A 101 -4.37 -11.11 -15.12
CA ASN A 101 -5.67 -10.84 -14.51
C ASN A 101 -5.67 -11.40 -13.08
N CYS A 102 -6.11 -10.57 -12.15
CA CYS A 102 -6.32 -10.94 -10.75
C CYS A 102 -7.79 -10.97 -10.40
N PHE A 103 -8.16 -11.92 -9.55
CA PHE A 103 -9.52 -12.19 -9.12
C PHE A 103 -9.52 -12.25 -7.59
N LEU A 104 -10.32 -11.38 -6.98
CA LEU A 104 -10.61 -11.39 -5.56
C LEU A 104 -12.04 -11.88 -5.37
N ASP A 105 -12.18 -13.12 -4.93
CA ASP A 105 -13.47 -13.77 -4.75
C ASP A 105 -13.96 -13.56 -3.32
N ILE A 106 -15.12 -12.93 -3.16
CA ILE A 106 -15.82 -12.81 -1.88
C ILE A 106 -16.81 -13.97 -1.82
N GLU A 107 -16.51 -14.94 -0.96
CA GLU A 107 -17.24 -16.21 -0.84
C GLU A 107 -17.66 -16.48 0.62
N ASP A 108 -18.27 -17.65 0.84
CA ASP A 108 -18.71 -18.12 2.16
C ASP A 108 -19.60 -17.10 2.88
N ASN A 109 -20.66 -16.64 2.20
CA ASN A 109 -21.57 -15.60 2.69
C ASN A 109 -20.84 -14.32 3.08
N GLU A 110 -19.90 -13.89 2.25
CA GLU A 110 -19.18 -12.63 2.38
C GLU A 110 -18.21 -12.57 3.57
N THR A 111 -17.81 -13.74 4.09
CA THR A 111 -16.90 -13.86 5.24
C THR A 111 -15.48 -14.24 4.85
N VAL A 112 -15.25 -14.62 3.60
CA VAL A 112 -13.95 -15.06 3.10
C VAL A 112 -13.61 -14.34 1.79
N LEU A 113 -12.39 -13.79 1.74
CA LEU A 113 -11.73 -13.35 0.52
C LEU A 113 -10.78 -14.45 0.04
N SER A 114 -10.98 -14.91 -1.19
CA SER A 114 -10.20 -15.96 -1.83
C SER A 114 -9.42 -15.44 -3.04
N ILE A 115 -8.13 -15.79 -3.09
CA ILE A 115 -7.23 -15.44 -4.20
C ILE A 115 -6.47 -16.70 -4.62
N SER A 116 -6.75 -17.21 -5.82
CA SER A 116 -6.21 -18.49 -6.28
C SER A 116 -4.81 -18.41 -6.91
N LYS A 117 -4.49 -17.28 -7.55
CA LYS A 117 -3.24 -17.10 -8.28
C LYS A 117 -2.17 -16.50 -7.37
N SER A 118 -1.03 -17.19 -7.21
CA SER A 118 0.07 -16.76 -6.34
C SER A 118 0.57 -15.35 -6.65
N ALA A 119 0.70 -14.99 -7.93
CA ALA A 119 1.10 -13.64 -8.32
C ALA A 119 0.17 -12.55 -7.78
N CYS A 120 -1.15 -12.82 -7.77
CA CYS A 120 -2.15 -11.91 -7.22
C CYS A 120 -2.16 -11.90 -5.69
N GLN A 121 -1.80 -13.02 -5.05
CA GLN A 121 -1.59 -13.07 -3.60
C GLN A 121 -0.39 -12.20 -3.21
N SER A 122 0.70 -12.26 -3.98
CA SER A 122 1.89 -11.45 -3.73
C SER A 122 1.60 -9.97 -3.87
N VAL A 123 0.81 -9.59 -4.87
CA VAL A 123 0.32 -8.21 -5.02
C VAL A 123 -0.61 -7.82 -3.88
N CYS A 124 -1.62 -8.63 -3.54
CA CYS A 124 -2.52 -8.33 -2.41
C CYS A 124 -1.72 -8.10 -1.12
N LEU A 125 -0.88 -9.06 -0.72
CA LEU A 125 -0.18 -9.07 0.56
C LEU A 125 1.10 -8.22 0.56
N ASP A 126 1.50 -7.68 -0.60
CA ASP A 126 2.79 -6.98 -0.80
C ASP A 126 3.98 -7.82 -0.30
N GLN A 127 3.99 -9.12 -0.65
CA GLN A 127 5.05 -10.05 -0.22
C GLN A 127 5.34 -11.16 -1.23
N GLN A 128 6.60 -11.62 -1.26
CA GLN A 128 7.03 -12.70 -2.15
C GLN A 128 6.62 -14.09 -1.63
N ASN A 129 6.74 -14.31 -0.32
CA ASN A 129 6.48 -15.61 0.30
C ASN A 129 4.99 -15.79 0.58
N VAL A 130 4.25 -16.24 -0.43
CA VAL A 130 2.83 -16.56 -0.32
C VAL A 130 2.60 -18.07 -0.24
N PRO A 131 1.48 -18.53 0.35
CA PRO A 131 1.28 -19.95 0.69
C PRO A 131 1.32 -20.92 -0.49
N GLY A 132 1.03 -20.44 -1.71
CA GLY A 132 0.72 -21.32 -2.84
C GLY A 132 -0.67 -21.97 -2.70
N GLY A 133 -1.31 -22.33 -3.81
CA GLY A 133 -2.73 -22.73 -3.79
C GLY A 133 -3.65 -21.53 -3.56
N THR A 134 -4.86 -21.74 -3.02
CA THR A 134 -5.80 -20.64 -2.73
C THR A 134 -5.53 -20.01 -1.38
N LEU A 135 -5.18 -18.72 -1.38
CA LEU A 135 -5.16 -17.90 -0.17
C LEU A 135 -6.61 -17.63 0.25
N LYS A 136 -6.93 -17.87 1.52
CA LYS A 136 -8.20 -17.52 2.16
C LYS A 136 -7.95 -16.53 3.29
N LEU A 137 -8.64 -15.40 3.26
CA LEU A 137 -8.55 -14.32 4.21
C LEU A 137 -9.93 -14.08 4.83
N LYS A 138 -10.04 -14.04 6.15
CA LYS A 138 -11.32 -13.83 6.84
C LYS A 138 -11.67 -12.33 6.86
N LEU A 139 -12.83 -11.98 6.30
CA LEU A 139 -13.37 -10.62 6.19
C LEU A 139 -14.12 -10.18 7.45
#